data_AF-A0A517V8H8-F1
#
_entry.id   AF-A0A517V8H8-F1
#
_cell.length_a   1.000
_cell.length_b   1.000
_cell.length_c   1.000
_cell.angle_alpha   90.00
_cell.angle_beta   90.00
_cell.angle_gamma   90.00
#
_symmetry.space_group_name_H-M   'P 1'
#
loop_
_entity.id
_entity.type
_entity.pdbx_description
1 polymer ?
#
loop_
_entity_poly.entity_id
_entity_poly.type
_entity_poly.pdbx_seq_one_letter_code
_entity_poly.pdbx_strand_id
1 'polypeptide(L)'
;MNDESQPSASGQDDAAHDQSEVAQHILESLRQGNKIQAIKDYRESTGEGLKESKEAIEALIEKYDIQMKSGCASMLLLAGSLMLLLIFVWIQ
;
A
#
# COMPACT_ATOMS: atom_id res chain seq x y z
N MET A 1 -35.23 44.23 -10.64
CA MET A 1 -33.89 44.83 -10.64
C MET A 1 -33.30 44.68 -9.27
N ASN A 2 -32.44 43.68 -9.11
CA ASN A 2 -31.14 43.77 -8.45
C ASN A 2 -30.42 42.50 -8.91
N ASP A 3 -29.84 42.65 -10.10
CA ASP A 3 -28.76 41.84 -10.61
C ASP A 3 -27.66 41.71 -9.56
N GLU A 4 -27.41 40.48 -9.13
CA GLU A 4 -26.12 40.10 -8.55
C GLU A 4 -25.63 38.88 -9.34
N SER A 5 -25.24 39.18 -10.57
CA SER A 5 -24.34 38.35 -11.36
C SER A 5 -23.01 38.21 -10.61
N GLN A 6 -22.52 36.97 -10.60
CA GLN A 6 -21.32 36.46 -9.94
C GLN A 6 -20.07 37.36 -10.00
N PRO A 7 -19.10 37.07 -9.13
CA PRO A 7 -17.77 36.85 -9.65
C PRO A 7 -17.19 35.50 -9.21
N SER A 8 -16.86 34.69 -10.22
CA SER A 8 -15.91 33.59 -10.19
C SER A 8 -14.57 34.00 -9.56
N ALA A 9 -14.06 33.22 -8.60
CA ALA A 9 -12.63 33.08 -8.23
C ALA A 9 -12.57 32.17 -6.98
N SER A 10 -12.23 30.90 -7.11
CA SER A 10 -10.82 30.50 -7.02
C SER A 10 -10.54 29.28 -7.90
N GLY A 11 -9.85 29.49 -9.02
CA GLY A 11 -9.18 28.41 -9.76
C GLY A 11 -7.82 28.10 -9.11
N GLN A 12 -7.85 27.50 -7.92
CA GLN A 12 -6.66 27.28 -7.08
C GLN A 12 -6.82 26.04 -6.19
N ASP A 13 -7.37 24.96 -6.71
CA ASP A 13 -7.58 23.71 -5.96
C ASP A 13 -7.44 22.42 -6.80
N ASP A 14 -7.39 22.51 -8.13
CA ASP A 14 -7.31 21.31 -8.99
C ASP A 14 -5.92 20.64 -9.04
N ALA A 15 -4.83 21.39 -8.83
CA ALA A 15 -3.47 20.85 -8.94
C ALA A 15 -2.95 20.14 -7.67
N ALA A 16 -3.58 20.38 -6.52
CA ALA A 16 -3.20 19.78 -5.24
C ALA A 16 -3.99 18.50 -4.93
N HIS A 17 -5.18 18.35 -5.53
CA HIS A 17 -6.03 17.18 -5.31
C HIS A 17 -5.46 15.91 -5.95
N ASP A 18 -4.87 16.03 -7.14
CA ASP A 18 -4.32 14.90 -7.90
C ASP A 18 -3.07 14.28 -7.25
N GLN A 19 -2.16 15.12 -6.73
CA GLN A 19 -0.96 14.64 -6.01
C GLN A 19 -1.30 13.92 -4.70
N SER A 20 -2.34 14.40 -4.01
CA SER A 20 -2.85 13.73 -2.79
C SER A 20 -3.45 12.37 -3.13
N GLU A 21 -4.24 12.28 -4.20
CA GLU A 21 -4.89 11.03 -4.60
C GLU A 21 -3.87 9.95 -5.00
N VAL A 22 -2.86 10.32 -5.78
CA VAL A 22 -1.75 9.42 -6.14
C VAL A 22 -0.99 8.97 -4.89
N ALA A 23 -0.68 9.87 -3.96
CA ALA A 23 0.00 9.52 -2.71
C ALA A 23 -0.82 8.57 -1.83
N GLN A 24 -2.14 8.78 -1.75
CA GLN A 24 -3.06 7.89 -1.04
C GLN A 24 -3.12 6.51 -1.70
N HIS A 25 -3.19 6.46 -3.04
CA HIS A 25 -3.22 5.21 -3.80
C HIS A 25 -1.93 4.40 -3.63
N ILE A 26 -0.78 5.07 -3.60
CA ILE A 26 0.52 4.46 -3.30
C ILE A 26 0.50 3.88 -1.88
N LEU A 27 0.04 4.63 -0.88
CA LEU A 27 -0.02 4.16 0.50
C LEU A 27 -0.96 2.97 0.67
N GLU A 28 -2.10 2.98 -0.01
CA GLU A 28 -3.05 1.88 0.00
C GLU A 28 -2.46 0.62 -0.65
N SER A 29 -1.80 0.78 -1.80
CA SER A 29 -1.06 -0.31 -2.45
C SER A 29 0.01 -0.90 -1.55
N LEU A 30 0.73 -0.07 -0.77
CA LEU A 30 1.70 -0.55 0.21
C LEU A 30 1.04 -1.34 1.34
N ARG A 31 -0.09 -0.88 1.87
CA ARG A 31 -0.86 -1.60 2.91
C ARG A 31 -1.39 -2.95 2.43
N GLN A 32 -1.74 -3.04 1.14
CA GLN A 32 -2.16 -4.30 0.51
C GLN A 32 -0.98 -5.25 0.23
N GLY A 33 0.27 -4.82 0.44
CA GLY A 33 1.47 -5.61 0.11
C GLY A 33 1.86 -5.55 -1.37
N ASN A 34 1.20 -4.71 -2.16
CA ASN A 34 1.44 -4.53 -3.60
C ASN A 34 2.58 -3.52 -3.84
N LYS A 35 3.78 -3.83 -3.32
CA LYS A 35 4.97 -2.99 -3.45
C LYS A 35 5.32 -2.64 -4.90
N ILE A 36 5.14 -3.58 -5.83
CA ILE A 36 5.44 -3.35 -7.25
C ILE A 36 4.49 -2.31 -7.86
N GLN A 37 3.22 -2.34 -7.48
CA GLN A 37 2.22 -1.35 -7.93
C GLN A 37 2.60 0.05 -7.41
N ALA A 38 2.91 0.15 -6.12
CA ALA A 38 3.32 1.41 -5.49
C ALA A 38 4.60 2.01 -6.14
N ILE A 39 5.58 1.18 -6.49
CA ILE A 39 6.78 1.62 -7.21
C ILE A 39 6.43 2.10 -8.62
N LYS A 40 5.53 1.40 -9.32
CA LYS A 40 5.10 1.78 -10.67
C LYS A 40 4.38 3.13 -10.67
N ASP A 41 3.43 3.31 -9.76
CA ASP A 41 2.65 4.53 -9.61
C ASP A 41 3.53 5.72 -9.20
N TYR A 42 4.44 5.51 -8.24
CA TYR A 42 5.42 6.53 -7.84
C TYR A 42 6.28 6.95 -9.02
N ARG A 43 6.78 5.99 -9.79
CA ARG A 43 7.61 6.24 -10.98
C ARG A 43 6.85 6.97 -12.08
N GLU A 44 5.59 6.59 -12.34
CA GLU A 44 4.77 7.24 -13.37
C GLU A 44 4.40 8.68 -12.98
N SER A 45 4.24 8.95 -11.68
CA SER A 45 3.94 10.28 -11.17
C SER A 45 5.16 11.20 -11.09
N THR A 46 6.31 10.68 -10.67
CA THR A 46 7.54 11.47 -10.46
C THR A 46 8.49 11.47 -11.66
N GLY A 47 8.38 10.50 -12.56
CA GLY A 47 9.31 10.29 -13.68
C GLY A 47 10.69 9.76 -13.26
N GLU A 48 10.86 9.39 -11.99
CA GLU A 48 12.11 8.92 -11.40
C GLU A 48 12.58 7.58 -12.00
N GLY A 49 13.85 7.23 -11.77
CA GLY A 49 14.35 5.90 -12.14
C GLY A 49 13.66 4.79 -11.34
N LEU A 50 13.64 3.56 -11.90
CA LEU A 50 13.12 2.38 -11.19
C LEU A 50 13.83 2.16 -9.84
N LYS A 51 15.13 2.48 -9.80
CA LYS A 51 15.95 2.36 -8.60
C LYS A 51 15.50 3.36 -7.52
N GLU A 52 15.38 4.64 -7.87
CA GLU A 52 14.97 5.70 -6.93
C GLU A 52 13.54 5.49 -6.43
N SER A 53 12.64 5.10 -7.33
CA SER A 53 11.25 4.77 -6.97
C SER A 53 11.20 3.61 -5.97
N LYS A 54 12.03 2.59 -6.16
CA LYS A 54 12.13 1.45 -5.24
C LYS A 54 12.70 1.88 -3.88
N GLU A 55 13.76 2.68 -3.86
CA GLU A 55 14.39 3.16 -2.62
C GLU A 55 13.43 4.05 -1.81
N ALA A 56 12.70 4.96 -2.47
CA ALA A 56 11.71 5.82 -1.83
C ALA A 56 10.57 5.00 -1.19
N ILE A 57 10.04 4.02 -1.92
CA ILE A 57 9.01 3.13 -1.43
C ILE A 57 9.51 2.22 -0.30
N GLU A 58 10.74 1.71 -0.39
CA GLU A 58 11.35 0.90 0.68
C GLU A 58 11.51 1.71 1.97
N ALA A 59 11.99 2.94 1.88
CA ALA A 59 12.10 3.84 3.02
C ALA A 59 10.73 4.14 3.65
N LEU A 60 9.66 4.23 2.84
CA LEU A 60 8.30 4.39 3.34
C LEU A 60 7.80 3.13 4.07
N ILE A 61 8.02 1.94 3.50
CA ILE A 61 7.62 0.68 4.14
C ILE A 61 8.31 0.51 5.50
N GLU A 62 9.61 0.82 5.57
CA GLU A 62 10.39 0.77 6.80
C GLU A 62 9.91 1.81 7.80
N LYS A 63 9.72 3.06 7.37
CA LYS A 63 9.27 4.15 8.24
C LYS A 63 7.87 3.93 8.82
N TYR A 64 6.98 3.30 8.06
CA TYR A 64 5.58 3.09 8.46
C TYR A 64 5.31 1.68 9.03
N ASP A 65 6.35 0.86 9.25
CA ASP A 65 6.26 -0.55 9.67
C ASP A 65 5.10 -1.27 8.97
N ILE A 66 5.01 -1.14 7.64
CA ILE A 66 3.89 -1.73 6.91
C ILE A 66 4.09 -3.25 6.89
N GLN A 67 3.52 -3.90 7.89
CA GLN A 67 3.47 -5.34 8.10
C GLN A 67 2.73 -5.99 6.93
N MET A 68 3.47 -6.41 5.91
CA MET A 68 2.95 -7.30 4.88
C MET A 68 2.56 -8.61 5.57
N LYS A 69 1.26 -8.82 5.77
CA LYS A 69 0.71 -10.07 6.30
C LYS A 69 0.98 -11.21 5.30
N SER A 70 2.19 -11.75 5.34
CA SER A 70 2.49 -13.08 4.80
C SER A 70 1.83 -14.09 5.74
N GLY A 71 0.66 -14.58 5.34
CA GLY A 71 -0.05 -15.62 6.07
C GLY A 71 0.73 -16.94 6.04
N CYS A 72 1.56 -17.19 7.05
CA CYS A 72 2.19 -18.51 7.27
C CYS A 72 2.10 -19.01 8.72
N ALA A 73 1.72 -18.15 9.69
CA ALA A 73 1.61 -18.57 11.09
C ALA A 73 0.51 -19.62 11.31
N SER A 74 -0.61 -19.51 10.59
CA SER A 74 -1.75 -20.43 10.71
C SER A 74 -1.46 -21.82 10.12
N MET A 75 -0.63 -21.89 9.07
CA MET A 75 -0.31 -23.15 8.39
C MET A 75 0.63 -24.02 9.22
N LEU A 76 1.62 -23.40 9.89
CA LEU A 76 2.55 -24.11 10.77
C LEU A 76 1.85 -24.69 12.01
N LEU A 77 0.86 -23.97 12.55
CA LEU A 77 0.07 -24.45 13.68
C LEU A 77 -0.83 -25.64 13.31
N LEU A 78 -1.51 -25.58 12.16
CA LEU A 78 -2.36 -26.68 11.69
C LEU A 78 -1.54 -27.90 11.27
N ALA A 79 -0.44 -27.71 10.54
CA ALA A 79 0.43 -28.80 10.13
C ALA A 79 1.14 -29.46 11.31
N GLY A 80 1.64 -28.68 12.27
CA GLY A 80 2.26 -29.19 13.49
C GLY A 80 1.27 -29.96 14.37
N SER A 81 0.04 -29.47 14.51
CA SER A 81 -1.03 -30.15 15.25
C SER A 81 -1.41 -31.49 14.61
N LEU A 82 -1.56 -31.53 13.29
CA LEU A 82 -1.86 -32.78 12.57
C LEU A 82 -0.72 -33.79 12.68
N MET A 83 0.52 -33.32 12.57
CA MET A 83 1.71 -34.17 12.63
C MET A 83 1.90 -34.80 14.01
N LEU A 84 1.65 -34.05 15.09
CA LEU A 84 1.69 -34.57 16.46
C LEU A 84 0.59 -35.60 16.74
N LEU A 85 -0.63 -35.36 16.23
CA LEU A 85 -1.75 -36.31 16.39
C LEU A 85 -1.48 -37.63 15.68
N LEU A 86 -0.89 -37.60 14.48
CA LEU A 86 -0.55 -38.81 13.74
C LEU A 86 0.56 -39.62 14.44
N ILE A 87 1.56 -38.96 15.03
CA ILE A 87 2.61 -39.64 15.82
C ILE A 87 2.01 -40.30 17.07
N PHE A 88 1.09 -39.61 17.74
CA PHE A 88 0.42 -40.13 18.94
C PHE A 88 -0.51 -41.33 18.64
N VAL A 89 -1.07 -41.40 17.44
CA VAL A 89 -1.89 -42.55 17.00
C VAL A 89 -1.04 -43.77 16.66
N TRP A 90 0.20 -43.61 16.18
CA TRP A 90 1.10 -44.72 15.85
C TRP A 90 1.92 -45.23 17.05
N ILE A 91 1.83 -44.55 18.20
CA ILE A 91 2.47 -44.98 19.46
C ILE A 91 1.52 -45.71 20.41
N GLN A 92 0.24 -45.84 20.02
CA GLN A 92 -0.83 -46.55 20.73
C GLN A 92 -1.13 -47.87 20.01
#